data_AF-A0A366DK59-F1
#
_entry.id   AF-A0A366DK59-F1
#
_cell.length_a   1.000
_cell.length_b   1.000
_cell.length_c   1.000
_cell.angle_alpha   90.00
_cell.angle_beta   90.00
_cell.angle_gamma   90.00
#
_symmetry.space_group_name_H-M   'P 1'
#
loop_
_entity.id
_entity.type
_entity.pdbx_description
1 polymer ?
#
loop_
_entity_poly.entity_id
_entity_poly.type
_entity_poly.pdbx_seq_one_letter_code
_entity_poly.pdbx_strand_id
1 'polypeptide(L)'
;MARGRELIWTDELDRRVKLKLQAGIAKTRIAKELGIHRCQLLRRIKVLGITDDNLFETPNCMPASHLEGFKRARRGFHVPAPLEPTYYDLLKQGVPIEEARKILKIKKD
;
A
#
# COMPACT_ATOMS: atom_id res chain seq x y z
N MET A 1 22.50 -2.55 -11.61
CA MET A 1 21.16 -1.91 -11.60
C MET A 1 21.35 -0.45 -11.96
N ALA A 2 20.71 0.01 -13.03
CA ALA A 2 20.95 1.32 -13.65
C ALA A 2 20.77 2.47 -12.64
N ARG A 3 21.77 3.34 -12.55
CA ARG A 3 21.68 4.62 -11.83
C ARG A 3 20.58 5.43 -12.54
N GLY A 4 19.39 5.46 -11.96
CA GLY A 4 18.24 6.11 -12.57
C GLY A 4 18.55 7.58 -12.85
N ARG A 5 18.16 8.08 -14.04
CA ARG A 5 18.25 9.50 -14.42
C ARG A 5 17.90 10.39 -13.23
N GLU A 6 18.84 11.26 -12.86
CA GLU A 6 18.60 12.33 -11.89
C GLU A 6 17.59 13.29 -12.49
N LEU A 7 16.35 13.22 -12.00
CA LEU A 7 15.33 14.19 -12.36
C LEU A 7 15.64 15.50 -11.61
N ILE A 8 15.91 16.56 -12.36
CA ILE A 8 16.05 17.91 -11.80
C ILE A 8 14.64 18.42 -11.49
N TRP A 9 14.37 18.68 -10.21
CA TRP A 9 13.10 19.25 -9.76
C TRP A 9 13.11 20.76 -9.99
N THR A 10 12.20 21.24 -10.84
CA THR A 10 11.98 22.67 -11.07
C THR A 10 10.69 23.12 -10.39
N ASP A 11 10.58 24.42 -10.09
CA ASP A 11 9.36 25.00 -9.47
C ASP A 11 8.12 24.75 -10.32
N GLU A 12 8.25 24.78 -11.65
CA GLU A 12 7.16 24.46 -12.58
C GLU A 12 6.69 23.01 -12.42
N LEU A 13 7.62 22.07 -12.25
CA LEU A 13 7.30 20.66 -12.11
C LEU A 13 6.61 20.39 -10.76
N ASP A 14 7.04 21.05 -9.69
CA ASP A 14 6.36 21.00 -8.39
C ASP A 14 4.94 21.57 -8.47
N ARG A 15 4.73 22.70 -9.18
CA ARG A 15 3.38 23.25 -9.41
C ARG A 15 2.48 22.26 -10.15
N ARG A 16 2.98 21.62 -11.20
CA ARG A 16 2.22 20.60 -11.95
C ARG A 16 1.85 19.41 -11.08
N VAL A 17 2.75 18.94 -10.22
CA VAL A 17 2.47 17.87 -9.27
C VAL A 17 1.41 18.29 -8.27
N LYS A 18 1.52 19.50 -7.69
CA LYS A 18 0.55 20.06 -6.75
C LYS A 18 -0.85 20.19 -7.36
N LEU A 19 -0.96 20.77 -8.56
CA LEU A 19 -2.24 20.92 -9.26
C LEU A 19 -2.91 19.57 -9.52
N LYS A 20 -2.15 18.55 -9.95
CA LYS A 20 -2.70 17.22 -10.22
C LYS A 20 -3.09 16.47 -8.95
N LEU A 21 -2.34 16.66 -7.85
CA LEU A 21 -2.72 16.12 -6.54
C LEU A 21 -3.99 16.79 -6.01
N GLN A 22 -4.13 18.11 -6.15
CA GLN A 22 -5.35 18.85 -5.78
C GLN A 22 -6.55 18.44 -6.65
N ALA A 23 -6.32 18.10 -7.91
CA ALA A 23 -7.34 17.55 -8.81
C ALA A 23 -7.72 16.08 -8.50
N GLY A 24 -7.15 15.48 -7.45
CA GLY A 24 -7.46 14.10 -7.03
C GLY A 24 -6.91 13.03 -7.98
N ILE A 25 -5.92 13.35 -8.83
CA ILE A 25 -5.36 12.39 -9.77
C ILE A 25 -4.45 11.41 -9.03
N ALA A 26 -4.64 10.12 -9.31
CA ALA A 26 -3.82 9.05 -8.75
C ALA A 26 -2.33 9.27 -8.99
N LYS A 27 -1.50 9.07 -7.96
CA LYS A 27 -0.04 9.29 -8.00
C LYS A 27 0.65 8.47 -9.09
N THR A 28 0.13 7.27 -9.39
CA THR A 28 0.60 6.40 -10.47
C THR A 28 0.38 7.02 -11.85
N ARG A 29 -0.78 7.67 -12.05
CA ARG A 29 -1.12 8.38 -13.28
C ARG A 29 -0.28 9.66 -13.42
N ILE A 30 -0.10 10.42 -12.34
CA ILE A 30 0.79 11.59 -12.31
C ILE A 30 2.22 11.20 -12.71
N ALA A 31 2.77 10.13 -12.13
CA ALA A 31 4.11 9.65 -12.44
C ALA A 31 4.26 9.27 -13.92
N LYS A 32 3.28 8.56 -14.49
CA LYS A 32 3.26 8.16 -15.90
C LYS A 32 3.16 9.38 -16.82
N GLU A 33 2.32 10.35 -16.49
CA GLU A 33 2.05 11.52 -17.31
C GLU A 33 3.21 12.54 -17.30
N LEU A 34 3.92 12.64 -16.18
CA LEU A 34 5.10 13.50 -16.06
C LEU A 34 6.41 12.79 -16.47
N GLY A 35 6.36 11.49 -16.79
CA GLY A 35 7.55 10.70 -17.12
C GLY A 35 8.52 10.52 -15.95
N ILE A 36 8.01 10.62 -14.70
CA ILE A 36 8.80 10.58 -13.48
C ILE A 36 8.68 9.21 -12.84
N HIS A 37 9.78 8.69 -12.28
CA HIS A 37 9.72 7.46 -11.53
C HIS A 37 8.87 7.62 -10.26
N ARG A 38 7.94 6.69 -9.99
CA ARG A 38 7.00 6.75 -8.87
C ARG A 38 7.69 7.01 -7.52
N CYS A 39 8.84 6.40 -7.27
CA CYS A 39 9.60 6.63 -6.04
C CYS A 39 10.14 8.06 -5.91
N GLN A 40 10.54 8.70 -7.01
CA GLN A 40 10.99 10.10 -7.00
C GLN A 40 9.83 11.04 -6.68
N LEU A 41 8.66 10.80 -7.29
CA LEU A 41 7.44 11.55 -7.00
C LEU A 41 7.03 11.44 -5.52
N LEU A 42 7.01 10.23 -4.96
CA LEU A 42 6.65 10.02 -3.54
C LEU A 42 7.63 10.70 -2.58
N ARG A 43 8.95 10.63 -2.87
CA ARG A 43 9.96 11.35 -2.08
C ARG A 43 9.74 12.86 -2.14
N ARG A 44 9.41 13.41 -3.32
CA ARG A 44 9.15 14.84 -3.45
C ARG A 44 7.90 15.29 -2.74
N ILE A 45 6.79 14.56 -2.85
CA ILE A 45 5.55 14.86 -2.13
C ILE A 45 5.80 14.93 -0.61
N LYS A 46 6.63 14.02 -0.08
CA LYS A 46 7.04 14.04 1.33
C LYS A 46 7.85 15.30 1.69
N VAL A 47 8.76 15.75 0.81
CA VAL A 47 9.54 16.99 1.00
C VAL A 47 8.65 18.23 0.94
N LEU A 48 7.63 18.23 0.07
CA LEU A 48 6.68 19.34 -0.06
C LEU A 48 5.69 19.44 1.12
N GLY A 49 5.72 18.50 2.08
CA GLY A 49 4.81 18.51 3.23
C GLY A 49 3.34 18.43 2.84
N ILE A 50 3.02 17.90 1.66
CA ILE A 50 1.64 17.68 1.23
C ILE A 50 1.19 16.44 1.98
N THR A 51 0.69 16.64 3.20
CA THR A 51 0.16 15.58 4.04
C THR A 51 -1.05 14.98 3.35
N ASP A 52 -0.91 13.72 3.00
CA ASP A 52 -1.85 12.89 2.27
C ASP A 52 -3.03 12.47 3.16
N ASP A 53 -3.56 13.39 3.97
CA ASP A 53 -4.61 13.11 4.97
C ASP A 53 -5.94 12.69 4.30
N ASN A 54 -6.06 12.80 2.97
CA ASN A 54 -7.27 12.48 2.22
C ASN A 54 -7.12 11.48 1.07
N LEU A 55 -6.01 10.74 0.97
CA LEU A 55 -5.87 9.74 -0.11
C LEU A 55 -5.49 8.36 0.44
N PHE A 56 -6.44 7.77 1.16
CA PHE A 56 -6.69 6.33 1.10
C PHE A 56 -7.10 5.94 -0.33
N GLU A 57 -6.20 6.09 -1.31
CA GLU A 57 -6.23 5.21 -2.47
C GLU A 57 -5.65 3.86 -2.01
N THR A 58 -6.46 3.10 -1.26
CA THR A 58 -6.38 1.65 -1.43
C THR A 58 -6.59 1.42 -2.91
N PRO A 59 -5.60 0.93 -3.67
CA PRO A 59 -5.95 0.36 -4.95
C PRO A 59 -7.00 -0.69 -4.63
N ASN A 60 -8.16 -0.59 -5.27
CA ASN A 60 -9.03 -1.74 -5.50
C ASN A 60 -8.19 -2.73 -6.32
N CYS A 61 -7.23 -3.37 -5.68
CA CYS A 61 -6.70 -4.63 -6.11
C CYS A 61 -7.87 -5.58 -5.90
N MET A 62 -8.69 -5.74 -6.95
CA MET A 62 -9.36 -7.00 -7.18
C MET A 62 -8.36 -8.09 -6.78
N PRO A 63 -8.71 -8.98 -5.83
CA PRO A 63 -7.82 -10.07 -5.51
C PRO A 63 -7.74 -10.91 -6.78
N ALA A 64 -6.61 -10.82 -7.49
CA ALA A 64 -6.27 -11.82 -8.47
C ALA A 64 -6.36 -13.16 -7.73
N SER A 65 -7.19 -14.06 -8.26
CA SER A 65 -7.62 -15.34 -7.69
C SER A 65 -6.51 -16.38 -7.49
N HIS A 66 -5.28 -15.92 -7.22
CA HIS A 66 -4.08 -16.73 -7.04
C HIS A 66 -3.24 -16.28 -5.81
N LEU A 67 -3.82 -15.49 -4.90
CA LEU A 67 -3.23 -15.20 -3.58
C LEU A 67 -3.52 -16.32 -2.56
N GLU A 68 -3.62 -17.58 -3.01
CA GLU A 68 -3.79 -18.76 -2.17
C GLU A 68 -2.53 -19.14 -1.37
N GLY A 69 -1.38 -18.48 -1.56
CA GLY A 69 -0.12 -18.94 -0.97
C GLY A 69 0.46 -18.15 0.21
N PHE A 70 0.55 -16.82 0.14
CA PHE A 70 1.69 -16.17 0.81
C PHE A 70 1.44 -14.72 1.24
N LYS A 71 0.57 -14.50 2.24
CA LYS A 71 0.68 -13.32 3.12
C LYS A 71 0.96 -13.75 4.56
N ARG A 72 1.92 -14.67 4.71
CA ARG A 72 2.38 -15.28 5.96
C ARG A 72 3.18 -14.37 6.91
N ALA A 73 3.36 -13.07 6.62
CA ALA A 73 4.31 -12.25 7.40
C ALA A 73 4.01 -10.73 7.41
N ARG A 74 2.75 -10.29 7.60
CA ARG A 74 2.45 -8.85 7.73
C ARG A 74 1.82 -8.39 9.04
N ARG A 75 1.52 -9.28 10.00
CA ARG A 75 0.82 -8.89 11.24
C ARG A 75 1.45 -9.35 12.57
N GLY A 76 2.73 -9.72 12.55
CA GLY A 76 3.48 -10.00 13.80
C GLY A 76 2.99 -11.24 14.55
N PHE A 77 2.40 -12.21 13.86
CA PHE A 77 2.14 -13.53 14.43
C PHE A 77 2.05 -14.59 13.34
N HIS A 78 2.52 -15.79 13.66
CA HIS A 78 2.47 -16.96 12.79
C HIS A 78 1.22 -17.78 13.11
N VAL A 79 0.38 -18.05 12.12
CA VAL A 79 -0.76 -18.97 12.25
C VAL A 79 -0.25 -20.39 12.00
N PRO A 80 -0.34 -21.31 12.97
CA PRO A 80 0.08 -22.70 12.76
C PRO A 80 -0.76 -23.38 11.70
N ALA A 81 -0.14 -24.20 10.84
CA ALA A 81 -0.81 -24.99 9.78
C ALA A 81 -2.12 -25.69 10.18
N PRO A 82 -2.24 -26.35 11.36
CA PRO A 82 -3.49 -27.00 11.75
C PRO A 82 -4.63 -26.01 12.08
N LEU A 83 -4.31 -24.76 12.40
CA LEU A 83 -5.27 -23.72 12.77
C LEU A 83 -5.58 -22.76 11.61
N GLU A 84 -4.83 -22.84 10.49
CA GLU A 84 -5.09 -22.08 9.27
C GLU A 84 -6.55 -22.24 8.78
N PRO A 85 -7.13 -23.45 8.61
CA PRO A 85 -8.49 -23.57 8.09
C PRO A 85 -9.53 -22.88 8.97
N THR A 86 -9.43 -23.04 10.29
CA THR A 86 -10.34 -22.40 11.25
C THR A 86 -10.14 -20.89 11.30
N TYR A 87 -8.91 -20.41 11.19
CA TYR A 87 -8.59 -18.99 11.09
C TYR A 87 -9.22 -18.36 9.84
N TYR A 88 -9.11 -19.01 8.69
CA TYR A 88 -9.73 -18.53 7.46
C TYR A 88 -11.26 -18.53 7.52
N ASP A 89 -11.87 -19.51 8.18
CA ASP A 89 -13.32 -19.56 8.35
C ASP A 89 -13.84 -18.36 9.18
N LEU A 90 -13.17 -18.06 10.29
CA LEU A 90 -13.49 -16.88 11.11
C LEU A 90 -13.38 -15.57 10.32
N LEU A 91 -12.37 -15.44 9.45
CA LEU A 91 -12.22 -14.26 8.60
C LEU A 91 -13.34 -14.15 7.56
N LYS A 92 -13.81 -15.28 7.00
CA LYS A 92 -14.96 -15.30 6.08
C LYS A 92 -16.26 -14.89 6.76
N GLN A 93 -16.41 -15.21 8.05
CA GLN A 93 -17.55 -14.80 8.88
C GLN A 93 -17.48 -13.32 9.29
N GLY A 94 -16.43 -12.58 8.90
CA GLY A 94 -16.25 -11.16 9.20
C GLY A 94 -15.65 -10.90 10.58
N VAL A 95 -15.14 -11.93 11.27
CA VAL A 95 -14.49 -11.76 12.58
C VAL A 95 -13.18 -10.99 12.41
N PRO A 96 -12.92 -9.95 13.23
CA PRO A 96 -11.67 -9.21 13.18
C PRO A 96 -10.45 -10.12 13.43
N ILE A 97 -9.36 -9.85 12.71
CA ILE A 97 -8.12 -10.65 12.77
C ILE A 97 -7.56 -10.81 14.20
N GLU A 98 -7.65 -9.78 15.05
CA GLU A 98 -7.19 -9.87 16.45
C GLU A 98 -8.09 -10.76 17.31
N GLU A 99 -9.38 -10.80 17.00
CA GLU A 99 -10.36 -11.61 17.71
C GLU A 99 -10.22 -13.09 17.29
N ALA A 100 -10.08 -13.34 15.98
CA ALA A 100 -9.74 -14.66 15.46
C ALA A 100 -8.43 -15.21 16.07
N ARG A 101 -7.41 -14.37 16.24
CA ARG A 101 -6.16 -14.74 16.92
C ARG A 101 -6.37 -15.13 18.38
N LYS A 102 -7.20 -14.39 19.12
CA LYS A 102 -7.53 -14.67 20.53
C LYS A 102 -8.32 -15.98 20.66
N ILE A 103 -9.30 -16.19 19.79
CA ILE A 103 -10.12 -17.42 19.74
C ILE A 103 -9.21 -18.64 19.53
N LEU A 104 -8.26 -18.54 18.60
CA LEU A 104 -7.33 -19.62 18.26
C LEU A 104 -6.09 -19.68 19.18
N LYS A 105 -6.00 -18.83 20.20
CA LYS A 105 -4.89 -18.77 21.17
C LYS A 105 -3.51 -18.68 20.51
N ILE A 106 -3.42 -17.96 19.39
CA ILE A 106 -2.16 -17.80 18.65
C ILE A 106 -1.31 -16.70 19.31
N LYS A 107 -0.07 -17.04 19.68
CA LYS A 107 0.86 -16.09 20.29
C LYS A 107 1.21 -14.97 19.29
N LYS A 108 1.29 -13.75 19.80
CA LYS A 108 1.87 -12.62 19.08
C LYS A 108 3.37 -12.69 19.24
N ASP A 109 4.09 -12.54 18.13
CA ASP A 109 5.55 -12.43 18.12
C ASP A 109 5.96 -11.02 18.58
#